data_AF-A0A534HNA2-F1
#
_entry.id   AF-A0A534HNA2-F1
#
_cell.length_a   1.000
_cell.length_b   1.000
_cell.length_c   1.000
_cell.angle_alpha   90.00
_cell.angle_beta   90.00
_cell.angle_gamma   90.00
#
_symmetry.space_group_name_H-M   'P 1'
#
loop_
_entity.id
_entity.type
_entity.pdbx_description
1 polymer ?
#
loop_
_entity_poly.entity_id
_entity_poly.type
_entity_poly.pdbx_seq_one_letter_code
_entity_poly.pdbx_strand_id
1 'polypeptide(L)'
;MFSFVLASSSGGAYLGAWVDPLYNATFIRESLQNGWAPTERTPYLREYLRYVDDHGKKGRFPGDGEWAVLSWAIYYLMLIVAVAYTLALLPLFGSTTPYTFAALDGPVVLGLYIATGLRNKRKFQDAEKLGYRLLQLYGRRRRAVPHS
;
A
#
# COMPACT_ATOMS: atom_id res chain seq x y z
N MET A 1 -8.46 22.43 8.14
CA MET A 1 -7.26 21.85 8.78
C MET A 1 -7.44 20.40 9.21
N PHE A 2 -8.55 20.03 9.88
CA PHE A 2 -8.83 18.64 10.32
C PHE A 2 -8.66 17.59 9.21
N SER A 3 -9.30 17.82 8.07
CA SER A 3 -9.25 16.90 6.92
C SER A 3 -7.85 16.74 6.33
N PHE A 4 -6.98 17.76 6.43
CA PHE A 4 -5.62 17.71 5.89
C PHE A 4 -4.69 16.88 6.80
N VAL A 5 -4.76 17.05 8.12
CA VAL A 5 -3.96 16.27 9.07
C VAL A 5 -4.33 14.79 9.01
N LEU A 6 -5.64 14.50 8.96
CA LEU A 6 -6.14 13.14 8.83
C LEU A 6 -5.80 12.54 7.46
N ALA A 7 -5.93 13.30 6.36
CA ALA A 7 -5.50 12.84 5.03
C ALA A 7 -3.97 12.67 4.92
N SER A 8 -3.17 13.45 5.65
CA SER A 8 -1.70 13.33 5.65
C SER A 8 -1.21 12.15 6.49
N SER A 9 -1.84 11.90 7.66
CA SER A 9 -1.49 10.76 8.52
C SER A 9 -1.92 9.43 7.91
N SER A 10 -3.10 9.41 7.28
CA SER A 10 -3.72 8.21 6.76
C SER A 10 -3.39 7.96 5.27
N GLY A 11 -3.14 9.02 4.50
CA GLY A 11 -2.97 8.95 3.05
C GLY A 11 -1.86 8.01 2.60
N GLY A 12 -0.71 8.01 3.28
CA GLY A 12 0.41 7.11 2.94
C GLY A 12 0.16 5.64 3.26
N ALA A 13 -0.54 5.34 4.36
CA ALA A 13 -0.85 3.97 4.76
C ALA A 13 -2.03 3.37 3.98
N TYR A 14 -3.00 4.20 3.60
CA TYR A 14 -4.16 3.76 2.85
C TYR A 14 -4.01 3.94 1.34
N LEU A 15 -2.97 4.64 0.84
CA LEU A 15 -2.69 4.73 -0.61
C LEU A 15 -2.61 3.33 -1.25
N GLY A 16 -2.02 2.36 -0.56
CA GLY A 16 -2.01 0.96 -1.00
C GLY A 16 -3.41 0.37 -1.12
N ALA A 17 -4.32 0.66 -0.18
CA ALA A 17 -5.71 0.20 -0.24
C ALA A 17 -6.50 0.80 -1.41
N TRP A 18 -6.15 2.01 -1.86
CA TRP A 18 -6.78 2.67 -3.02
C TRP A 18 -6.14 2.25 -4.34
N VAL A 19 -4.83 2.08 -4.37
CA VAL A 19 -4.04 1.89 -5.59
C VAL A 19 -3.81 0.41 -5.91
N ASP A 20 -3.57 -0.44 -4.91
CA ASP A 20 -3.34 -1.88 -5.13
C ASP A 20 -4.51 -2.59 -5.83
N PRO A 21 -5.80 -2.22 -5.61
CA PRO A 21 -6.89 -2.78 -6.38
C PRO A 21 -6.85 -2.42 -7.87
N LEU A 22 -6.33 -1.23 -8.20
CA LEU A 22 -6.26 -0.72 -9.58
C LEU A 22 -5.09 -1.34 -10.36
N TYR A 23 -4.01 -1.70 -9.67
CA TYR A 23 -2.85 -2.40 -10.26
C TYR A 23 -3.08 -3.92 -10.34
N ASN A 24 -3.88 -4.33 -11.33
CA ASN A 24 -4.08 -5.74 -11.69
C ASN A 24 -3.21 -6.14 -12.91
N ALA A 25 -2.94 -7.43 -13.10
CA ALA A 25 -2.21 -7.96 -14.26
C ALA A 25 -2.76 -7.47 -15.61
N THR A 26 -4.09 -7.30 -15.75
CA THR A 26 -4.70 -6.74 -16.96
C THR A 26 -4.20 -5.32 -17.24
N PHE A 27 -4.25 -4.45 -16.24
CA PHE A 27 -3.77 -3.07 -16.35
C PHE A 27 -2.27 -3.02 -16.64
N ILE A 28 -1.48 -3.89 -15.99
CA ILE A 28 -0.02 -3.93 -16.20
C ILE A 28 0.31 -4.42 -17.62
N ARG A 29 -0.40 -5.43 -18.13
CA ARG A 29 -0.24 -5.90 -19.52
C ARG A 29 -0.54 -4.80 -20.51
N GLU A 30 -1.66 -4.12 -20.34
CA GLU A 30 -2.09 -3.04 -21.22
C GLU A 30 -1.12 -1.84 -21.15
N SER A 31 -0.65 -1.50 -19.96
CA SER A 31 0.38 -0.48 -19.75
C SER A 31 1.71 -0.81 -20.45
N LEU A 32 2.10 -2.09 -20.48
CA LEU A 32 3.28 -2.55 -21.20
C LEU A 32 3.09 -2.59 -22.72
N GLN A 33 1.91 -3.01 -23.20
CA GLN A 33 1.58 -3.08 -24.62
C GLN A 33 1.49 -1.70 -25.25
N ASN A 34 0.87 -0.74 -24.55
CA ASN A 34 0.69 0.63 -25.02
C ASN A 34 1.88 1.55 -24.71
N GLY A 35 2.94 1.04 -24.07
CA GLY A 35 4.13 1.83 -23.74
C GLY A 35 3.90 2.90 -22.66
N TRP A 36 2.82 2.80 -21.88
CA TRP A 36 2.56 3.71 -20.76
C TRP A 36 3.46 3.44 -19.55
N ALA A 37 4.04 2.24 -19.48
CA ALA A 37 4.96 1.87 -18.43
C ALA A 37 6.31 2.58 -18.59
N PRO A 38 6.88 3.17 -17.51
CA PRO A 38 8.23 3.71 -17.54
C PRO A 38 9.23 2.63 -17.98
N THR A 39 10.14 2.96 -18.91
CA THR A 39 11.10 2.03 -19.52
C THR A 39 11.97 1.32 -18.48
N GLU A 40 12.35 2.03 -17.42
CA GLU A 40 13.08 1.52 -16.26
C GLU A 40 12.31 0.44 -15.47
N ARG A 41 10.97 0.47 -15.48
CA ARG A 41 10.10 -0.47 -14.77
C ARG A 41 9.69 -1.67 -15.62
N THR A 42 9.83 -1.58 -16.93
CA THR A 42 9.44 -2.64 -17.87
C THR A 42 10.00 -4.03 -17.52
N PRO A 43 11.30 -4.20 -17.17
CA PRO A 43 11.82 -5.51 -16.78
C PRO A 43 11.16 -6.06 -15.52
N TYR A 44 10.93 -5.20 -14.51
CA TYR A 44 10.25 -5.58 -13.28
C TYR A 44 8.79 -5.98 -13.54
N LEU A 45 8.06 -5.19 -14.34
CA LEU A 45 6.64 -5.44 -14.63
C LEU A 45 6.43 -6.72 -15.45
N ARG A 46 7.35 -7.05 -16.37
CA ARG A 46 7.31 -8.33 -17.10
C ARG A 46 7.54 -9.52 -16.17
N GLU A 47 8.53 -9.43 -15.29
CA GLU A 47 8.79 -10.50 -14.31
C GLU A 47 7.63 -10.65 -13.31
N TYR A 48 7.01 -9.53 -12.92
CA TYR A 48 5.82 -9.50 -12.08
C TYR A 48 4.65 -10.23 -12.75
N LEU A 49 4.38 -9.92 -14.02
CA LEU A 49 3.32 -10.60 -14.78
C LEU A 49 3.59 -12.09 -14.91
N ARG A 50 4.83 -12.49 -15.20
CA ARG A 50 5.22 -13.89 -15.28
C ARG A 50 4.90 -14.63 -13.98
N TYR A 51 5.28 -14.07 -12.84
CA TYR A 51 4.96 -14.67 -11.54
C TYR A 51 3.44 -14.77 -11.30
N VAL A 52 2.71 -13.71 -11.63
CA VAL A 52 1.26 -13.66 -11.43
C VAL A 52 0.53 -14.64 -12.36
N ASP A 53 1.05 -14.90 -13.54
CA ASP A 53 0.48 -15.89 -14.48
C ASP A 53 0.72 -17.32 -14.00
N ASP A 54 1.91 -17.60 -13.43
CA ASP A 54 2.29 -18.93 -12.97
C ASP A 54 1.69 -19.26 -11.58
N HIS A 55 1.56 -18.27 -10.70
CA HIS A 55 1.23 -18.48 -9.28
C HIS A 55 0.15 -17.55 -8.72
N GLY A 56 -0.28 -16.55 -9.47
CA GLY A 56 -1.23 -15.55 -9.00
C GLY A 56 -2.65 -16.07 -8.86
N LYS A 57 -3.47 -15.31 -8.14
CA LYS A 57 -4.93 -15.51 -8.04
C LYS A 57 -5.63 -14.23 -8.47
N LYS A 58 -6.57 -14.34 -9.42
CA LYS A 58 -7.36 -13.21 -9.95
C LYS A 58 -6.47 -12.06 -10.51
N GLY A 59 -5.34 -12.40 -11.13
CA GLY A 59 -4.41 -11.43 -11.72
C GLY A 59 -3.56 -10.65 -10.71
N ARG A 60 -3.44 -11.14 -9.47
CA ARG A 60 -2.62 -10.53 -8.41
C ARG A 60 -1.76 -11.57 -7.70
N PHE A 61 -0.81 -11.11 -6.87
CA PHE A 61 -0.07 -12.00 -5.99
C PHE A 61 -1.03 -12.71 -5.02
N PRO A 62 -0.72 -13.96 -4.63
CA PRO A 62 -1.46 -14.66 -3.60
C PRO A 62 -1.60 -13.82 -2.32
N GLY A 63 -2.82 -13.76 -1.78
CA GLY A 63 -3.14 -13.03 -0.56
C GLY A 63 -3.22 -11.50 -0.71
N ASP A 64 -3.03 -10.92 -1.91
CA ASP A 64 -3.23 -9.47 -2.11
C ASP A 64 -4.68 -9.05 -1.98
N GLY A 65 -5.62 -9.88 -2.44
CA GLY A 65 -7.05 -9.61 -2.26
C GLY A 65 -7.44 -9.52 -0.79
N GLU A 66 -7.05 -10.51 0.02
CA GLU A 66 -7.32 -10.58 1.45
C GLU A 66 -6.69 -9.40 2.21
N TRP A 67 -5.44 -9.06 1.88
CA TRP A 67 -4.74 -7.93 2.48
C TRP A 67 -5.38 -6.58 2.13
N ALA A 68 -5.85 -6.43 0.89
CA ALA A 68 -6.59 -5.24 0.45
C ALA A 68 -7.90 -5.11 1.24
N VAL A 69 -8.67 -6.19 1.37
CA VAL A 69 -9.92 -6.19 2.18
C VAL A 69 -9.65 -5.87 3.64
N LEU A 70 -8.59 -6.43 4.24
CA LEU A 70 -8.20 -6.14 5.62
C LEU A 70 -7.83 -4.66 5.80
N SER A 71 -6.99 -4.13 4.92
CA SER A 71 -6.58 -2.72 4.93
C SER A 71 -7.80 -1.79 4.78
N TRP A 72 -8.76 -2.18 3.93
CA TRP A 72 -10.00 -1.44 3.70
C TRP A 72 -10.93 -1.49 4.92
N ALA A 73 -11.05 -2.64 5.58
CA ALA A 73 -11.82 -2.77 6.82
C ALA A 73 -11.23 -1.92 7.96
N ILE A 74 -9.91 -1.92 8.11
CA ILE A 74 -9.20 -1.10 9.10
C ILE A 74 -9.41 0.39 8.81
N TYR A 75 -9.36 0.80 7.53
CA TYR A 75 -9.65 2.18 7.13
C TYR A 75 -11.03 2.65 7.59
N TYR A 76 -12.09 1.90 7.27
CA TYR A 76 -13.44 2.28 7.69
C TYR A 76 -13.64 2.23 9.20
N LEU A 77 -13.01 1.25 9.87
CA LEU A 77 -13.04 1.20 11.32
C LEU A 77 -12.42 2.46 11.91
N MET A 78 -11.26 2.89 11.42
CA MET A 78 -10.59 4.12 11.89
C MET A 78 -11.41 5.37 11.58
N LEU A 79 -12.12 5.43 10.44
CA LEU A 79 -13.06 6.52 10.15
C LEU A 79 -14.22 6.58 11.16
N ILE A 80 -14.84 5.44 11.47
CA ILE A 80 -15.94 5.38 12.45
C ILE A 80 -15.43 5.80 13.83
N VAL A 81 -14.27 5.29 14.24
CA VAL A 81 -13.63 5.66 15.51
C VAL A 81 -13.28 7.15 15.53
N ALA A 82 -12.79 7.72 14.43
CA ALA A 82 -12.50 9.16 14.35
C ALA A 82 -13.74 10.01 14.57
N VAL A 83 -14.88 9.64 13.97
CA VAL A 83 -16.16 10.34 14.14
C VAL A 83 -16.63 10.23 15.59
N ALA A 84 -16.67 9.01 16.15
CA ALA A 84 -17.08 8.77 17.52
C ALA A 84 -16.18 9.50 18.55
N TYR A 85 -14.86 9.44 18.36
CA TYR A 85 -13.87 10.12 19.17
C TYR A 85 -14.08 11.64 19.14
N THR A 86 -14.30 12.19 17.95
CA THR A 86 -14.55 13.64 17.80
C THR A 86 -15.83 14.03 18.51
N LEU A 87 -16.94 13.32 18.31
CA LEU A 87 -18.21 13.66 18.98
C LEU A 87 -18.12 13.58 20.51
N ALA A 88 -17.41 12.59 21.04
CA ALA A 88 -17.29 12.37 22.48
C ALA A 88 -16.31 13.35 23.16
N LEU A 89 -15.22 13.70 22.48
CA LEU A 89 -14.08 14.38 23.10
C LEU A 89 -13.84 15.81 22.62
N LEU A 90 -14.52 16.25 21.55
CA LEU A 90 -14.53 17.66 21.14
C LEU A 90 -14.97 18.60 22.28
N PRO A 91 -15.99 18.27 23.11
CA PRO A 91 -16.36 19.12 24.24
C PRO A 91 -15.26 19.24 25.32
N LEU A 92 -14.38 18.25 25.42
CA LEU A 92 -13.33 18.16 26.45
C LEU A 92 -12.01 18.78 26.00
N PHE A 93 -11.57 18.48 24.77
CA PHE A 93 -10.26 18.90 24.25
C PHE A 93 -10.35 20.03 23.22
N GLY A 94 -11.55 20.44 22.81
CA GLY A 94 -11.78 21.55 21.90
C GLY A 94 -11.00 21.39 20.58
N SER A 95 -10.24 22.41 20.19
CA SER A 95 -9.42 22.41 18.97
C SER A 95 -8.24 21.44 19.00
N THR A 96 -7.89 20.85 20.16
CA THR A 96 -6.76 19.91 20.28
C THR A 96 -7.11 18.45 20.03
N THR A 97 -8.41 18.12 20.03
CA THR A 97 -8.99 16.80 19.68
C THR A 97 -8.38 16.12 18.44
N PRO A 98 -8.05 16.84 17.34
CA PRO A 98 -7.46 16.23 16.16
C PRO A 98 -6.05 15.68 16.42
N TYR A 99 -5.27 16.35 17.27
CA TYR A 99 -3.90 15.95 17.59
C TYR A 99 -3.87 14.76 18.54
N THR A 100 -4.81 14.71 19.49
CA THR A 100 -4.93 13.56 20.40
C THR A 100 -5.40 12.31 19.66
N PHE A 101 -6.29 12.48 18.67
CA PHE A 101 -6.66 11.39 17.77
C PHE A 101 -5.47 10.95 16.90
N ALA A 102 -4.69 11.89 16.34
CA ALA A 102 -3.51 11.56 15.54
C ALA A 102 -2.45 10.79 16.34
N ALA A 103 -2.30 11.08 17.64
CA ALA A 103 -1.42 10.32 18.53
C ALA A 103 -1.88 8.86 18.74
N LEU A 104 -3.18 8.59 18.65
CA LEU A 104 -3.76 7.25 18.72
C LEU A 104 -3.75 6.53 17.35
N ASP A 105 -4.00 7.25 16.26
CA ASP A 105 -3.99 6.75 14.89
C ASP A 105 -2.57 6.42 14.42
N GLY A 106 -1.58 7.23 14.81
CA GLY A 106 -0.18 7.09 14.41
C GLY A 106 0.41 5.69 14.61
N PRO A 107 0.27 5.05 15.79
CA PRO A 107 0.70 3.67 16.01
C PRO A 107 0.03 2.65 15.08
N VAL A 108 -1.27 2.80 14.78
CA VAL A 108 -2.00 1.90 13.89
C VAL A 108 -1.47 2.02 12.45
N VAL A 109 -1.31 3.26 11.99
CA VAL A 109 -0.71 3.60 10.68
C VAL A 109 0.71 3.04 10.57
N LEU A 110 1.55 3.24 11.59
CA LEU A 110 2.92 2.75 11.61
C LEU A 110 2.96 1.21 11.60
N GLY A 111 2.07 0.56 12.35
CA GLY A 111 1.94 -0.90 12.37
C GLY A 111 1.57 -1.46 10.99
N LEU A 112 0.59 -0.86 10.31
CA LEU A 112 0.20 -1.24 8.94
C LEU A 112 1.32 -1.03 7.93
N TYR A 113 2.06 0.07 8.05
CA TYR A 113 3.19 0.37 7.19
C TYR A 113 4.30 -0.68 7.34
N ILE A 114 4.69 -1.00 8.58
CA ILE A 114 5.69 -2.03 8.87
C ILE A 114 5.21 -3.41 8.39
N ALA A 115 3.96 -3.77 8.68
CA ALA A 115 3.38 -5.05 8.27
C ALA A 115 3.37 -5.20 6.73
N THR A 116 2.99 -4.14 6.02
CA THR A 116 3.01 -4.11 4.54
C THR A 116 4.43 -4.24 4.01
N GLY A 117 5.41 -3.54 4.61
CA GLY A 117 6.82 -3.65 4.24
C GLY A 117 7.38 -5.06 4.44
N LEU A 118 7.12 -5.67 5.59
CA LEU A 118 7.54 -7.04 5.91
C LEU A 118 6.89 -8.06 4.98
N ARG A 119 5.59 -7.90 4.72
CA ARG A 119 4.83 -8.74 3.79
C ARG A 119 5.40 -8.67 2.38
N ASN A 120 5.65 -7.47 1.86
CA ASN A 120 6.23 -7.31 0.53
C ASN A 120 7.64 -7.90 0.44
N LYS A 121 8.47 -7.73 1.48
CA LYS A 121 9.79 -8.37 1.55
C LYS A 121 9.67 -9.90 1.50
N ARG A 122 8.77 -10.50 2.29
CA ARG A 122 8.55 -11.96 2.30
C ARG A 122 8.10 -12.48 0.95
N LYS A 123 7.11 -11.83 0.32
CA LYS A 123 6.65 -12.20 -1.03
C LYS A 123 7.77 -12.23 -2.06
N PHE A 124 8.62 -11.21 -2.07
CA PHE A 124 9.72 -11.13 -3.03
C PHE A 124 10.81 -12.16 -2.74
N GLN A 125 11.08 -12.45 -1.47
CA GLN A 125 11.98 -13.54 -1.09
C GLN A 125 11.44 -14.91 -1.50
N ASP A 126 10.15 -15.16 -1.31
CA ASP A 126 9.53 -16.42 -1.71
C ASP A 126 9.46 -16.57 -3.23
N ALA A 127 9.20 -15.47 -3.96
CA ALA A 127 9.30 -15.48 -5.42
C ALA A 127 10.74 -15.70 -5.92
N GLU A 128 11.76 -15.19 -5.21
CA GLU A 128 13.17 -15.43 -5.55
C GLU A 128 13.58 -16.90 -5.36
N LYS A 129 13.07 -17.57 -4.32
CA LYS A 129 13.25 -19.03 -4.13
C LYS A 129 12.66 -19.86 -5.27
N LEU A 130 11.62 -19.35 -5.92
CA LEU A 130 10.98 -19.96 -7.08
C LEU A 130 11.67 -19.59 -8.41
N GLY A 131 12.77 -18.82 -8.37
CA GLY A 131 13.57 -18.45 -9.54
C GLY A 131 13.21 -17.11 -10.20
N TYR A 132 12.27 -16.34 -9.63
CA TYR A 132 11.88 -15.03 -10.18
C TYR A 132 12.75 -13.90 -9.64
N ARG A 133 13.21 -13.00 -10.51
CA ARG A 133 14.17 -11.93 -10.14
C ARG A 133 13.50 -10.66 -9.60
N LEU A 134 12.38 -10.78 -8.90
CA LEU A 134 11.57 -9.65 -8.45
C LEU A 134 12.28 -8.77 -7.41
N LEU A 135 12.94 -9.38 -6.42
CA LEU A 135 13.65 -8.63 -5.37
C LEU A 135 14.83 -7.83 -5.94
N GLN A 136 15.56 -8.42 -6.88
CA GLN A 136 16.74 -7.81 -7.52
C GLN A 136 16.33 -6.62 -8.40
N LEU A 137 15.26 -6.77 -9.18
CA LEU A 137 14.71 -5.71 -10.02
C LEU A 137 14.06 -4.60 -9.18
N TYR A 138 13.39 -4.95 -8.08
CA TYR A 138 12.86 -3.97 -7.12
C TYR A 138 13.97 -3.21 -6.39
N GLY A 139 15.09 -3.87 -6.06
CA GLY A 139 16.25 -3.27 -5.39
C GLY A 139 17.03 -2.26 -6.26
N ARG A 140 17.12 -2.47 -7.58
CA ARG A 140 17.72 -1.50 -8.51
C ARG A 140 16.97 -0.17 -8.53
N ARG A 141 15.65 -0.19 -8.36
CA ARG A 141 14.81 1.01 -8.25
C ARG A 141 15.19 1.91 -7.07
N ARG A 142 15.52 1.35 -5.89
CA ARG A 142 15.92 2.16 -4.72
C ARG A 142 17.24 2.91 -4.93
N ARG A 143 18.14 2.38 -5.77
CA ARG A 143 19.44 3.03 -6.06
C ARG A 143 19.38 4.00 -7.24
N ALA A 144 18.33 3.92 -8.07
CA ALA A 144 18.17 4.74 -9.26
C ALA A 144 17.42 6.06 -9.01
N VAL A 145 16.93 6.32 -7.79
CA VAL A 145 16.40 7.63 -7.41
C VAL A 145 17.59 8.51 -7.03
N PRO A 146 17.94 9.53 -7.84
CA PRO A 146 18.90 10.54 -7.40
C PRO A 146 18.24 11.26 -6.22
N HIS A 147 18.94 11.37 -5.11
CA HIS A 147 18.62 12.37 -4.11
C HIS A 147 18.96 13.73 -4.71
N SER A 148 18.00 14.31 -5.46
CA SER A 148 18.02 15.71 -5.90
C SER A 148 17.08 16.52 -5.04
#